data_AF-A0A1Y0GWR3-F1
#
_entry.id   AF-A0A1Y0GWR3-F1
#
_cell.length_a   1.000
_cell.length_b   1.000
_cell.length_c   1.000
_cell.angle_alpha   90.00
_cell.angle_beta   90.00
_cell.angle_gamma   90.00
#
_symmetry.space_group_name_H-M   'P 1'
#
loop_
_entity.id
_entity.type
_entity.pdbx_description
1 polymer ?
#
loop_
_entity_poly.entity_id
_entity_poly.type
_entity_poly.pdbx_seq_one_letter_code
_entity_poly.pdbx_strand_id
1 'polypeptide(L)'
;MKARLPLLATLVLIGIIGCGGGGSDTGGNTTPLACGPNYLTPNYTQATDPGDNELNQILTWPGFPLNVYYQTSDSRTFSGTTYSTTDTFQAALNRWVAASGNEMQVNTINSTTGADIIVNVNQLGAAPGGGGTLGFTQVTFFPSTGQIVSARITINVWPGMTAAQFVDGLRGTATHEFGHALFLQGHSDSNADNMYFQGSSSTDKVLSTRDANSFLTAYCGTFASRSRSREAVGAPGEQPVTITINCGH
;
A
#
# COMPACT_ATOMS: atom_id res chain seq x y z
N MET A 1 -3.32 46.30 -44.87
CA MET A 1 -2.90 46.89 -43.58
C MET A 1 -2.71 45.74 -42.60
N LYS A 2 -1.52 45.16 -42.48
CA LYS A 2 -0.46 45.46 -41.49
C LYS A 2 -0.98 45.63 -40.05
N ALA A 3 -0.84 44.58 -39.24
CA ALA A 3 -0.22 44.63 -37.91
C ALA A 3 0.10 43.19 -37.44
N ARG A 4 1.39 42.85 -37.34
CA ARG A 4 1.88 41.65 -36.65
C ARG A 4 2.46 42.13 -35.31
N LEU A 5 1.99 41.56 -34.21
CA LEU A 5 2.57 41.73 -32.87
C LEU A 5 3.70 40.72 -32.68
N PRO A 6 4.89 41.11 -32.20
CA PRO A 6 5.90 40.17 -31.74
C PRO A 6 5.71 39.89 -30.24
N LEU A 7 5.63 38.60 -29.88
CA LEU A 7 5.67 38.14 -28.49
C LEU A 7 7.15 38.00 -28.07
N LEU A 8 7.54 38.72 -27.03
CA LEU A 8 8.86 38.72 -26.42
C LEU A 8 9.07 37.39 -25.66
N ALA A 9 10.11 36.64 -26.02
CA ALA A 9 10.56 35.47 -25.28
C ALA A 9 11.62 35.90 -24.25
N THR A 10 11.30 35.79 -22.97
CA THR A 10 12.24 36.04 -21.87
C THR A 10 12.96 34.74 -21.53
N LEU A 11 14.23 34.64 -21.91
CA LEU A 11 15.13 33.54 -21.57
C LEU A 11 15.68 33.77 -20.15
N VAL A 12 15.26 32.95 -19.18
CA VAL A 12 15.85 32.94 -17.83
C VAL A 12 16.91 31.85 -17.80
N LEU A 13 18.18 32.29 -17.78
CA LEU A 13 19.35 31.42 -17.64
C LEU A 13 19.61 31.22 -16.13
N ILE A 14 19.31 30.04 -15.61
CA ILE A 14 19.71 29.66 -14.24
C ILE A 14 21.00 28.84 -14.35
N GLY A 15 22.12 29.46 -14.00
CA GLY A 15 23.39 28.76 -13.79
C GLY A 15 23.36 28.04 -12.45
N ILE A 16 23.67 26.75 -12.47
CA ILE A 16 23.99 26.00 -11.25
C ILE A 16 25.41 25.46 -11.40
N ILE A 17 26.34 26.12 -10.72
CA ILE A 17 27.68 25.63 -10.43
C ILE A 17 27.53 24.75 -9.17
N GLY A 18 27.85 23.46 -9.27
CA GLY A 18 27.80 22.51 -8.16
C GLY A 18 28.97 21.55 -8.23
N CYS A 19 29.86 21.67 -7.24
CA CYS A 19 31.17 21.05 -7.12
C CYS A 19 31.12 19.51 -7.03
N GLY A 20 32.16 18.85 -7.54
CA GLY A 20 32.38 17.43 -7.38
C GLY A 20 32.69 17.03 -5.93
N GLY A 21 32.41 15.76 -5.65
CA GLY A 21 32.76 15.09 -4.40
C GLY A 21 32.67 13.58 -4.61
N GLY A 22 33.73 12.98 -5.14
CA GLY A 22 33.91 11.54 -5.12
C GLY A 22 34.25 11.09 -3.70
N GLY A 23 33.30 10.45 -3.04
CA GLY A 23 33.48 9.76 -1.77
C GLY A 23 33.33 8.26 -1.98
N SER A 24 34.43 7.54 -1.82
CA SER A 24 34.43 6.08 -1.71
C SER A 24 33.87 5.69 -0.34
N ASP A 25 32.62 5.22 -0.27
CA ASP A 25 32.09 4.61 0.95
C ASP A 25 32.27 3.08 0.90
N THR A 26 33.34 2.67 1.56
CA THR A 26 33.59 1.30 2.01
C THR A 26 32.63 0.92 3.15
N GLY A 27 31.82 -0.12 2.95
CA GLY A 27 31.33 -1.00 4.03
C GLY A 27 30.58 -0.33 5.18
N GLY A 28 29.45 0.29 4.91
CA GLY A 28 28.54 0.81 5.93
C GLY A 28 27.37 -0.14 6.17
N ASN A 29 27.34 -0.72 7.38
CA ASN A 29 26.19 -1.40 7.97
C ASN A 29 24.88 -0.68 7.61
N THR A 30 23.97 -1.33 6.89
CA THR A 30 22.68 -0.78 6.46
C THR A 30 21.74 -0.65 7.66
N THR A 31 21.99 0.31 8.54
CA THR A 31 20.95 0.77 9.46
C THR A 31 19.84 1.37 8.59
N PRO A 32 18.58 0.94 8.76
CA PRO A 32 17.45 1.56 8.09
C PRO A 32 17.53 3.07 8.27
N LEU A 33 17.22 3.83 7.21
CA LEU A 33 17.03 5.28 7.30
C LEU A 33 16.05 5.54 8.44
N ALA A 34 16.55 5.95 9.60
CA ALA A 34 15.73 6.18 10.77
C ALA A 34 15.14 7.57 10.68
N CYS A 35 14.14 7.76 9.82
CA CYS A 35 13.26 8.88 10.04
C CYS A 35 12.49 8.62 11.34
N GLY A 36 12.34 9.66 12.16
CA GLY A 36 11.56 9.55 13.37
C GLY A 36 10.10 9.19 13.05
N PRO A 37 9.37 8.60 13.99
CA PRO A 37 7.97 8.21 13.79
C PRO A 37 7.02 9.39 13.54
N ASN A 38 7.51 10.63 13.69
CA ASN A 38 6.79 11.87 13.38
C ASN A 38 7.35 12.57 12.13
N TYR A 39 7.96 11.81 11.20
CA TYR A 39 8.57 12.35 9.99
C TYR A 39 7.61 13.23 9.18
N LEU A 40 6.38 12.76 9.01
CA LEU A 40 5.29 13.54 8.42
C LEU A 40 4.08 13.53 9.35
N THR A 41 3.50 14.70 9.63
CA THR A 41 2.32 14.83 10.49
C THR A 41 1.18 15.53 9.74
N PRO A 42 -0.10 15.18 10.02
CA PRO A 42 -0.54 14.15 10.97
C PRO A 42 -0.30 12.73 10.43
N ASN A 43 -0.05 11.75 11.31
CA ASN A 43 0.04 10.32 10.99
C ASN A 43 -0.54 9.49 12.17
N TYR A 44 -0.51 8.16 12.05
CA TYR A 44 -0.94 7.23 13.13
C TYR A 44 0.06 6.09 13.34
N THR A 45 1.33 6.26 12.96
CA THR A 45 2.35 5.21 13.12
C THR A 45 2.75 4.98 14.58
N GLN A 46 2.38 5.89 15.49
CA GLN A 46 2.52 5.73 16.96
C GLN A 46 1.17 5.60 17.68
N ALA A 47 0.07 5.52 16.93
CA ALA A 47 -1.23 5.32 17.54
C ALA A 47 -1.36 3.88 18.04
N THR A 48 -2.25 3.70 19.01
CA THR A 48 -2.70 2.38 19.43
C THR A 48 -3.77 1.91 18.47
N ASP A 49 -3.68 0.66 18.02
CA ASP A 49 -4.69 0.02 17.20
C ASP A 49 -5.99 -0.14 18.02
N PRO A 50 -7.11 0.42 17.57
CA PRO A 50 -8.39 0.28 18.27
C PRO A 50 -8.94 -1.16 18.32
N GLY A 51 -8.42 -2.09 17.50
CA GLY A 51 -8.85 -3.48 17.43
C GLY A 51 -8.31 -4.36 18.56
N ASP A 52 -7.08 -4.14 19.01
CA ASP A 52 -6.40 -4.96 20.03
C ASP A 52 -5.74 -4.16 21.16
N ASN A 53 -5.74 -2.82 21.06
CA ASN A 53 -5.12 -1.91 22.01
C ASN A 53 -3.59 -2.05 22.11
N GLU A 54 -2.92 -2.54 21.06
CA GLU A 54 -1.47 -2.56 20.92
C GLU A 54 -0.95 -1.39 20.06
N LEU A 55 0.34 -1.07 20.13
CA LEU A 55 0.90 -0.03 19.27
C LEU A 55 0.96 -0.52 17.82
N ASN A 56 0.61 0.37 16.89
CA ASN A 56 0.76 0.11 15.47
C ASN A 56 2.22 -0.27 15.14
N GLN A 57 2.41 -1.49 14.61
CA GLN A 57 3.70 -1.94 14.13
C GLN A 57 3.87 -1.59 12.65
N ILE A 58 4.98 -0.92 12.34
CA ILE A 58 5.39 -0.63 10.97
C ILE A 58 6.13 -1.83 10.42
N LEU A 59 5.66 -2.30 9.27
CA LEU A 59 6.28 -3.34 8.46
C LEU A 59 6.77 -2.71 7.17
N THR A 60 7.87 -3.14 6.58
CA THR A 60 8.32 -2.54 5.31
C THR A 60 8.92 -3.57 4.36
N TRP A 61 8.73 -3.34 3.08
CA TRP A 61 9.47 -4.08 2.06
C TRP A 61 10.93 -3.61 2.00
N PRO A 62 11.89 -4.54 1.82
CA PRO A 62 13.31 -4.19 1.71
C PRO A 62 13.61 -3.41 0.42
N GLY A 63 12.78 -3.55 -0.63
CA GLY A 63 12.96 -2.84 -1.88
C GLY A 63 11.80 -2.96 -2.88
N PHE A 64 11.90 -2.17 -3.94
CA PHE A 64 10.97 -2.07 -5.06
C PHE A 64 11.71 -2.32 -6.40
N PRO A 65 11.03 -2.75 -7.49
CA PRO A 65 9.59 -2.94 -7.62
C PRO A 65 9.07 -4.16 -6.86
N LEU A 66 7.78 -4.16 -6.48
CA LEU A 66 7.06 -5.34 -5.98
C LEU A 66 6.31 -6.05 -7.11
N ASN A 67 6.33 -7.37 -7.13
CA ASN A 67 5.56 -8.20 -8.03
C ASN A 67 4.23 -8.58 -7.38
N VAL A 68 3.13 -8.25 -8.04
CA VAL A 68 1.77 -8.51 -7.59
C VAL A 68 1.11 -9.52 -8.52
N TYR A 69 0.58 -10.59 -7.95
CA TYR A 69 -0.17 -11.61 -8.69
C TYR A 69 -1.63 -11.62 -8.23
N TYR A 70 -2.55 -11.44 -9.18
CA TYR A 70 -4.00 -11.55 -8.96
C TYR A 70 -4.42 -13.00 -9.24
N GLN A 71 -4.47 -13.82 -8.21
CA GLN A 71 -4.62 -15.28 -8.33
C GLN A 71 -6.00 -15.70 -8.83
N THR A 72 -7.04 -15.02 -8.38
CA THR A 72 -8.42 -15.26 -8.79
C THR A 72 -9.08 -13.93 -9.10
N SER A 73 -10.02 -13.97 -10.04
CA SER A 73 -10.79 -12.82 -10.48
C SER A 73 -12.28 -13.16 -10.48
N ASP A 74 -13.10 -12.20 -10.08
CA ASP A 74 -14.55 -12.20 -10.30
C ASP A 74 -14.87 -11.07 -11.30
N SER A 75 -15.95 -11.21 -12.05
CA SER A 75 -16.44 -10.17 -12.95
C SER A 75 -17.95 -10.17 -12.97
N ARG A 76 -18.54 -8.98 -12.80
CA ARG A 76 -19.99 -8.81 -12.70
C ARG A 76 -20.49 -7.68 -13.57
N THR A 77 -21.65 -7.86 -14.15
CA THR A 77 -22.31 -6.85 -14.99
C THR A 77 -23.43 -6.17 -14.22
N PHE A 78 -23.34 -4.85 -14.08
CA PHE A 78 -24.37 -4.00 -13.51
C PHE A 78 -24.80 -2.96 -14.53
N SER A 79 -26.11 -2.88 -14.81
CA SER A 79 -26.67 -1.90 -15.75
C SER A 79 -25.97 -1.87 -17.12
N GLY A 80 -25.51 -3.03 -17.61
CA GLY A 80 -24.81 -3.17 -18.90
C GLY A 80 -23.30 -2.95 -18.87
N THR A 81 -22.72 -2.57 -17.72
CA THR A 81 -21.26 -2.42 -17.56
C THR A 81 -20.68 -3.58 -16.77
N THR A 82 -19.67 -4.25 -17.33
CA THR A 82 -18.91 -5.30 -16.65
C THR A 82 -17.74 -4.72 -15.87
N TYR A 83 -17.61 -5.10 -14.61
CA TYR A 83 -16.51 -4.74 -13.72
C TYR A 83 -15.74 -5.98 -13.34
N SER A 84 -14.40 -5.90 -13.40
CA SER A 84 -13.49 -6.96 -12.97
C SER A 84 -12.89 -6.62 -11.60
N THR A 85 -12.79 -7.61 -10.71
CA THR A 85 -12.09 -7.42 -9.44
C THR A 85 -10.62 -7.09 -9.63
N THR A 86 -9.97 -7.61 -10.67
CA THR A 86 -8.56 -7.32 -10.96
C THR A 86 -8.35 -5.83 -11.22
N ASP A 87 -9.20 -5.21 -12.06
CA ASP A 87 -9.12 -3.78 -12.35
C ASP A 87 -9.39 -2.95 -11.10
N THR A 88 -10.38 -3.36 -10.28
CA THR A 88 -10.69 -2.73 -9.00
C THR A 88 -9.52 -2.78 -8.03
N PHE A 89 -8.86 -3.93 -7.90
CA PHE A 89 -7.71 -4.10 -7.00
C PHE A 89 -6.47 -3.37 -7.52
N GLN A 90 -6.27 -3.32 -8.83
CA GLN A 90 -5.20 -2.51 -9.42
C GLN A 90 -5.45 -1.00 -9.17
N ALA A 91 -6.69 -0.53 -9.30
CA ALA A 91 -7.06 0.84 -8.97
C ALA A 91 -6.81 1.16 -7.48
N ALA A 92 -7.08 0.22 -6.58
CA ALA A 92 -6.78 0.36 -5.15
C ALA A 92 -5.26 0.47 -4.89
N LEU A 93 -4.45 -0.43 -5.45
CA LEU A 93 -2.98 -0.37 -5.32
C LEU A 93 -2.40 0.94 -5.90
N ASN A 94 -2.94 1.40 -7.02
CA ASN A 94 -2.50 2.65 -7.66
C ASN A 94 -2.69 3.89 -6.78
N ARG A 95 -3.56 3.86 -5.76
CA ARG A 95 -3.68 4.95 -4.78
C ARG A 95 -2.44 5.08 -3.92
N TRP A 96 -1.89 3.95 -3.46
CA TRP A 96 -0.64 3.92 -2.71
C TRP A 96 0.55 4.29 -3.58
N VAL A 97 0.57 3.84 -4.84
CA VAL A 97 1.57 4.30 -5.83
C VAL A 97 1.52 5.81 -5.99
N ALA A 98 0.33 6.39 -6.19
CA ALA A 98 0.16 7.83 -6.30
C ALA A 98 0.57 8.57 -5.01
N ALA A 99 0.24 8.03 -3.84
CA ALA A 99 0.62 8.61 -2.54
C ALA A 99 2.15 8.64 -2.33
N SER A 100 2.88 7.71 -2.93
CA SER A 100 4.36 7.72 -2.96
C SER A 100 4.96 8.73 -3.96
N GLY A 101 4.16 9.56 -4.62
CA GLY A 101 4.64 10.39 -5.73
C GLY A 101 5.02 9.59 -6.98
N ASN A 102 4.49 8.37 -7.12
CA ASN A 102 4.86 7.37 -8.13
C ASN A 102 6.28 6.80 -7.99
N GLU A 103 6.88 6.91 -6.80
CA GLU A 103 8.19 6.29 -6.56
C GLU A 103 8.09 4.80 -6.18
N MET A 104 6.96 4.36 -5.61
CA MET A 104 6.66 2.95 -5.37
C MET A 104 6.39 2.25 -6.70
N GLN A 105 7.35 1.45 -7.16
CA GLN A 105 7.19 0.68 -8.39
C GLN A 105 6.53 -0.68 -8.11
N VAL A 106 5.59 -1.08 -8.96
CA VAL A 106 4.90 -2.37 -8.88
C VAL A 106 4.79 -2.99 -10.28
N ASN A 107 4.97 -4.30 -10.36
CA ASN A 107 4.79 -5.10 -11.57
C ASN A 107 3.63 -6.04 -11.35
N THR A 108 2.70 -6.09 -12.30
CA THR A 108 1.73 -7.19 -12.34
C THR A 108 2.36 -8.37 -13.05
N ILE A 109 2.35 -9.53 -12.39
CA ILE A 109 2.83 -10.79 -12.96
C ILE A 109 1.67 -11.77 -13.12
N ASN A 110 1.87 -12.83 -13.91
CA ASN A 110 0.84 -13.80 -14.28
C ASN A 110 1.01 -15.19 -13.65
N SER A 111 1.90 -15.32 -12.65
CA SER A 111 2.09 -16.57 -11.91
C SER A 111 2.38 -16.29 -10.44
N THR A 112 2.12 -17.28 -9.58
CA THR A 112 2.47 -17.20 -8.16
C THR A 112 3.98 -17.21 -7.91
N THR A 113 4.76 -17.82 -8.82
CA THR A 113 6.21 -17.91 -8.69
C THR A 113 6.84 -16.52 -8.85
N GLY A 114 7.46 -16.03 -7.78
CA GLY A 114 8.10 -14.71 -7.74
C GLY A 114 7.14 -13.56 -7.41
N ALA A 115 5.91 -13.85 -6.97
CA ALA A 115 5.00 -12.86 -6.42
C ALA A 115 5.45 -12.46 -5.00
N ASP A 116 5.55 -11.15 -4.74
CA ASP A 116 5.73 -10.64 -3.38
C ASP A 116 4.36 -10.49 -2.71
N ILE A 117 3.36 -10.02 -3.45
CA ILE A 117 1.97 -9.90 -3.00
C ILE A 117 1.06 -10.78 -3.86
N ILE A 118 0.26 -11.63 -3.22
CA ILE A 118 -0.78 -12.42 -3.88
C ILE A 118 -2.15 -11.89 -3.45
N VAL A 119 -3.01 -11.58 -4.42
CA VAL A 119 -4.38 -11.11 -4.17
C VAL A 119 -5.37 -12.19 -4.61
N ASN A 120 -6.28 -12.57 -3.72
CA ASN A 120 -7.28 -13.59 -3.95
C ASN A 120 -8.70 -13.08 -3.67
N VAL A 121 -9.63 -13.47 -4.50
CA VAL A 121 -11.07 -13.37 -4.27
C VAL A 121 -11.57 -14.67 -3.63
N ASN A 122 -12.24 -14.55 -2.49
CA ASN A 122 -12.92 -15.66 -1.83
C ASN A 122 -14.45 -15.52 -2.00
N GLN A 123 -15.08 -16.54 -2.58
CA GLN A 123 -16.52 -16.57 -2.83
C GLN A 123 -17.24 -17.13 -1.61
N LEU A 124 -17.93 -16.26 -0.86
CA LEU A 124 -18.79 -16.65 0.25
C LEU A 124 -20.17 -17.04 -0.25
N GLY A 125 -20.86 -17.92 0.49
CA GLY A 125 -22.25 -18.29 0.17
C GLY A 125 -23.28 -17.18 0.45
N ALA A 126 -22.94 -16.22 1.32
CA ALA A 126 -23.80 -15.10 1.70
C ALA A 126 -22.93 -13.90 2.15
N ALA A 127 -23.57 -12.74 2.33
CA ALA A 127 -22.91 -11.56 2.89
C ALA A 127 -22.33 -11.86 4.28
N PRO A 128 -21.15 -11.32 4.63
CA PRO A 128 -20.63 -11.43 5.98
C PRO A 128 -21.61 -10.76 6.96
N GLY A 129 -21.97 -11.49 8.02
CA GLY A 129 -22.81 -10.96 9.10
C GLY A 129 -22.04 -9.96 9.99
N GLY A 130 -22.67 -9.49 11.07
CA GLY A 130 -21.99 -8.67 12.07
C GLY A 130 -20.81 -9.41 12.69
N GLY A 131 -19.63 -8.79 12.68
CA GLY A 131 -18.37 -9.41 13.11
C GLY A 131 -17.72 -10.31 12.06
N GLY A 132 -18.28 -10.39 10.85
CA GLY A 132 -17.58 -10.94 9.68
C GLY A 132 -16.53 -9.97 9.16
N THR A 133 -15.79 -10.40 8.14
CA THR A 133 -14.76 -9.59 7.49
C THR A 133 -15.01 -9.45 5.99
N LEU A 134 -14.79 -8.25 5.46
CA LEU A 134 -14.80 -7.99 4.00
C LEU A 134 -13.50 -8.45 3.34
N GLY A 135 -12.41 -8.50 4.10
CA GLY A 135 -11.09 -8.84 3.61
C GLY A 135 -10.10 -8.96 4.77
N PHE A 136 -9.04 -9.72 4.51
CA PHE A 136 -7.95 -9.86 5.47
C PHE A 136 -6.62 -9.97 4.73
N THR A 137 -5.56 -9.60 5.45
CA THR A 137 -4.20 -9.65 4.93
C THR A 137 -3.35 -10.54 5.81
N GLN A 138 -2.65 -11.49 5.18
CA GLN A 138 -1.59 -12.25 5.82
C GLN A 138 -0.25 -11.66 5.43
N VAL A 139 0.60 -11.37 6.42
CA VAL A 139 1.93 -10.82 6.19
C VAL A 139 2.96 -11.72 6.85
N THR A 140 3.97 -12.11 6.07
CA THR A 140 5.15 -12.83 6.56
C THR A 140 6.32 -11.86 6.66
N PHE A 141 6.94 -11.73 7.83
CA PHE A 141 8.00 -10.75 8.09
C PHE A 141 8.99 -11.21 9.15
N PHE A 142 10.15 -10.56 9.24
CA PHE A 142 11.11 -10.77 10.33
C PHE A 142 10.78 -9.87 11.54
N PRO A 143 10.45 -10.42 12.72
CA PRO A 143 10.05 -9.63 13.89
C PRO A 143 11.05 -8.54 14.31
N SER A 144 12.35 -8.85 14.28
CA SER A 144 13.38 -7.93 14.75
C SER A 144 13.53 -6.67 13.88
N THR A 145 13.20 -6.76 12.59
CA THR A 145 13.39 -5.67 11.62
C THR A 145 12.08 -5.12 11.05
N GLY A 146 10.96 -5.84 11.21
CA GLY A 146 9.70 -5.52 10.53
C GLY A 146 9.78 -5.71 9.01
N GLN A 147 10.83 -6.34 8.47
CA GLN A 147 10.98 -6.49 7.03
C GLN A 147 10.05 -7.58 6.49
N ILE A 148 9.20 -7.19 5.55
CA ILE A 148 8.24 -8.06 4.89
C ILE A 148 8.96 -8.97 3.90
N VAL A 149 8.59 -10.25 3.94
CA VAL A 149 9.05 -11.32 3.04
C VAL A 149 7.99 -11.62 1.98
N SER A 150 6.71 -11.71 2.38
CA SER A 150 5.58 -11.97 1.47
C SER A 150 4.28 -11.46 2.08
N ALA A 151 3.28 -11.17 1.24
CA ALA A 151 1.93 -10.86 1.69
C ALA A 151 0.86 -11.56 0.84
N ARG A 152 -0.26 -11.89 1.48
CA ARG A 152 -1.45 -12.45 0.83
C ARG A 152 -2.69 -11.68 1.26
N ILE A 153 -3.36 -11.07 0.30
CA ILE A 153 -4.64 -10.39 0.50
C ILE A 153 -5.76 -11.33 0.06
N THR A 154 -6.77 -11.49 0.90
CA THR A 154 -8.02 -12.17 0.54
C THR A 154 -9.18 -11.22 0.70
N ILE A 155 -9.95 -11.02 -0.38
CA ILE A 155 -11.16 -10.19 -0.38
C ILE A 155 -12.37 -11.09 -0.57
N ASN A 156 -13.36 -10.94 0.32
CA ASN A 156 -14.58 -11.71 0.28
C ASN A 156 -15.61 -11.06 -0.65
N VAL A 157 -16.21 -11.87 -1.52
CA VAL A 157 -17.34 -11.49 -2.36
C VAL A 157 -18.47 -12.51 -2.15
N TRP A 158 -19.71 -12.11 -2.42
CA TRP A 158 -20.87 -12.98 -2.20
C TRP A 158 -21.96 -12.76 -3.25
N PRO A 159 -22.90 -13.70 -3.43
CA PRO A 159 -24.05 -13.52 -4.30
C PRO A 159 -24.93 -12.33 -3.86
N GLY A 160 -25.43 -11.57 -4.83
CA GLY A 160 -26.37 -10.47 -4.57
C GLY A 160 -25.75 -9.15 -4.13
N MET A 161 -24.42 -9.01 -4.18
CA MET A 161 -23.78 -7.69 -4.03
C MET A 161 -24.37 -6.69 -5.04
N THR A 162 -24.68 -5.50 -4.55
CA THR A 162 -25.06 -4.36 -5.38
C THR A 162 -23.85 -3.83 -6.16
N ALA A 163 -24.10 -2.98 -7.17
CA ALA A 163 -23.03 -2.31 -7.91
C ALA A 163 -22.11 -1.50 -6.98
N ALA A 164 -22.68 -0.76 -6.02
CA ALA A 164 -21.92 0.01 -5.04
C ALA A 164 -21.05 -0.91 -4.16
N GLN A 165 -21.56 -2.08 -3.75
CA GLN A 165 -20.75 -3.01 -2.95
C GLN A 165 -19.62 -3.64 -3.75
N PHE A 166 -19.90 -4.03 -5.00
CA PHE A 166 -18.92 -4.70 -5.84
C PHE A 166 -17.86 -3.75 -6.38
N VAL A 167 -18.21 -2.48 -6.63
CA VAL A 167 -17.25 -1.50 -7.17
C VAL A 167 -16.62 -0.71 -6.03
N ASP A 168 -17.42 0.05 -5.29
CA ASP A 168 -16.91 0.98 -4.28
C ASP A 168 -16.47 0.26 -3.01
N GLY A 169 -17.27 -0.69 -2.53
CA GLY A 169 -16.93 -1.53 -1.39
C GLY A 169 -15.62 -2.30 -1.60
N LEU A 170 -15.51 -3.06 -2.70
CA LEU A 170 -14.29 -3.81 -3.00
C LEU A 170 -13.06 -2.92 -3.19
N ARG A 171 -13.21 -1.74 -3.80
CA ARG A 171 -12.11 -0.79 -3.95
C ARG A 171 -11.65 -0.23 -2.60
N GLY A 172 -12.59 0.12 -1.72
CA GLY A 172 -12.31 0.57 -0.36
C GLY A 172 -11.62 -0.51 0.46
N THR A 173 -12.19 -1.72 0.50
CA THR A 173 -11.59 -2.87 1.20
C THR A 173 -10.21 -3.21 0.64
N ALA A 174 -10.05 -3.30 -0.68
CA ALA A 174 -8.74 -3.57 -1.26
C ALA A 174 -7.72 -2.46 -0.95
N THR A 175 -8.14 -1.19 -0.92
CA THR A 175 -7.24 -0.07 -0.55
C THR A 175 -6.73 -0.25 0.88
N HIS A 176 -7.61 -0.65 1.80
CA HIS A 176 -7.27 -0.98 3.19
C HIS A 176 -6.30 -2.16 3.29
N GLU A 177 -6.63 -3.30 2.67
CA GLU A 177 -5.78 -4.50 2.71
C GLU A 177 -4.41 -4.27 2.09
N PHE A 178 -4.32 -3.44 1.04
CA PHE A 178 -3.02 -3.03 0.51
C PHE A 178 -2.21 -2.20 1.51
N GLY A 179 -2.84 -1.37 2.34
CA GLY A 179 -2.13 -0.67 3.41
C GLY A 179 -1.46 -1.64 4.38
N HIS A 180 -2.13 -2.73 4.74
CA HIS A 180 -1.54 -3.80 5.55
C HIS A 180 -0.40 -4.52 4.84
N ALA A 181 -0.62 -4.93 3.58
CA ALA A 181 0.39 -5.61 2.78
C ALA A 181 1.61 -4.73 2.47
N LEU A 182 1.47 -3.40 2.54
CA LEU A 182 2.52 -2.45 2.20
C LEU A 182 3.26 -1.92 3.41
N PHE A 183 2.62 -1.64 4.55
CA PHE A 183 3.34 -0.95 5.62
C PHE A 183 2.88 -1.09 7.08
N LEU A 184 1.68 -1.59 7.36
CA LEU A 184 1.08 -1.44 8.70
C LEU A 184 0.42 -2.72 9.20
N GLN A 185 0.82 -3.20 10.36
CA GLN A 185 0.11 -4.31 11.00
C GLN A 185 -1.23 -3.89 11.62
N GLY A 186 -1.32 -2.66 12.15
CA GLY A 186 -2.50 -2.20 12.87
C GLY A 186 -3.39 -1.23 12.10
N HIS A 187 -4.23 -0.49 12.81
CA HIS A 187 -5.28 0.37 12.23
C HIS A 187 -5.18 1.83 12.67
N SER A 188 -5.85 2.70 11.90
CA SER A 188 -6.18 4.05 12.33
C SER A 188 -7.35 4.07 13.31
N ASP A 189 -7.34 5.03 14.22
CA ASP A 189 -8.41 5.36 15.16
C ASP A 189 -9.52 6.24 14.56
N SER A 190 -9.34 6.75 13.34
CA SER A 190 -10.30 7.67 12.72
C SER A 190 -11.04 7.04 11.55
N ASN A 191 -12.36 7.10 11.58
CA ASN A 191 -13.21 6.63 10.48
C ASN A 191 -13.08 7.45 9.19
N ALA A 192 -12.34 8.55 9.19
CA ALA A 192 -12.01 9.31 7.98
C ALA A 192 -10.87 8.64 7.17
N ASP A 193 -10.07 7.79 7.82
CA ASP A 193 -8.92 7.14 7.22
C ASP A 193 -9.35 5.84 6.51
N ASN A 194 -8.63 5.47 5.46
CA ASN A 194 -8.80 4.15 4.84
C ASN A 194 -8.38 3.06 5.79
N MET A 195 -7.31 3.25 6.58
CA MET A 195 -6.82 2.26 7.53
C MET A 195 -7.66 2.13 8.81
N TYR A 196 -8.87 2.69 8.86
CA TYR A 196 -9.77 2.50 10.01
C TYR A 196 -10.23 1.04 10.14
N PHE A 197 -10.24 0.51 11.37
CA PHE A 197 -10.48 -0.91 11.65
C PHE A 197 -11.86 -1.47 11.24
N GLN A 198 -12.84 -0.58 10.95
CA GLN A 198 -14.15 -0.98 10.43
C GLN A 198 -14.29 -0.59 8.97
N GLY A 199 -14.47 -1.62 8.13
CA GLY A 199 -14.79 -1.46 6.72
C GLY A 199 -16.23 -1.01 6.48
N SER A 200 -16.48 -0.44 5.32
CA SER A 200 -17.83 -0.22 4.81
C SER A 200 -17.99 -1.00 3.53
N SER A 201 -19.00 -1.87 3.45
CA SER A 201 -19.22 -2.70 2.27
C SER A 201 -19.64 -1.93 1.03
N SER A 202 -19.89 -0.62 1.11
CA SER A 202 -20.37 0.20 -0.02
C SER A 202 -19.71 1.56 -0.14
N THR A 203 -18.60 1.80 0.57
CA THR A 203 -17.94 3.11 0.56
C THR A 203 -16.53 2.99 0.03
N ASP A 204 -16.25 3.76 -1.00
CA ASP A 204 -14.92 3.96 -1.52
C ASP A 204 -14.29 5.21 -0.90
N LYS A 205 -13.48 5.04 0.15
CA LYS A 205 -12.75 6.16 0.75
C LYS A 205 -11.47 6.42 -0.05
N VAL A 206 -11.16 7.68 -0.30
CA VAL A 206 -9.85 8.10 -0.80
C VAL A 206 -8.86 8.11 0.37
N LEU A 207 -7.58 7.85 0.12
CA LEU A 207 -6.54 7.96 1.14
C LEU A 207 -6.58 9.35 1.78
N SER A 208 -6.67 9.40 3.10
CA SER A 208 -6.58 10.65 3.83
C SER A 208 -5.13 11.16 3.85
N THR A 209 -4.94 12.41 4.28
CA THR A 209 -3.58 12.92 4.54
C THR A 209 -2.86 12.09 5.61
N ARG A 210 -3.57 11.55 6.62
CA ARG A 210 -2.97 10.67 7.63
C ARG A 210 -2.53 9.34 7.02
N ASP A 211 -3.33 8.76 6.13
CA ASP A 211 -2.95 7.53 5.43
C ASP A 211 -1.67 7.71 4.63
N ALA A 212 -1.62 8.76 3.80
CA ALA A 212 -0.46 9.06 2.99
C ALA A 212 0.78 9.34 3.85
N ASN A 213 0.65 10.17 4.89
CA ASN A 213 1.77 10.49 5.78
C ASN A 213 2.28 9.28 6.58
N SER A 214 1.39 8.39 7.06
CA SER A 214 1.78 7.17 7.75
C SER A 214 2.56 6.23 6.82
N PHE A 215 2.08 6.05 5.60
CA PHE A 215 2.77 5.25 4.58
C PHE A 215 4.13 5.84 4.19
N LEU A 216 4.19 7.14 3.92
CA LEU A 216 5.45 7.82 3.61
C LEU A 216 6.43 7.80 4.79
N THR A 217 5.93 7.91 6.03
CA THR A 217 6.74 7.79 7.25
C THR A 217 7.34 6.40 7.39
N ALA A 218 6.59 5.33 7.09
CA ALA A 218 7.11 3.96 7.13
C ALA A 218 8.34 3.76 6.21
N TYR A 219 8.37 4.46 5.08
CA TYR A 219 9.47 4.40 4.12
C TYR A 219 10.44 5.58 4.19
N CYS A 220 10.24 6.53 5.11
CA CYS A 220 11.01 7.77 5.21
C CYS A 220 11.07 8.57 3.90
N GLY A 221 10.00 8.48 3.09
CA GLY A 221 9.95 9.06 1.75
C GLY A 221 10.97 8.45 0.77
N THR A 222 11.50 7.26 1.06
CA THR A 222 12.53 6.61 0.24
C THR A 222 12.02 5.32 -0.40
N PHE A 223 11.47 5.46 -1.60
CA PHE A 223 11.07 4.32 -2.43
C PHE A 223 12.07 4.07 -3.56
N ALA A 224 12.51 5.14 -4.25
CA ALA A 224 13.42 5.04 -5.39
C ALA A 224 14.85 4.56 -5.04
N SER A 225 15.30 4.78 -3.80
CA SER A 225 16.68 4.43 -3.37
C SER A 225 16.82 3.01 -2.82
N ARG A 226 15.72 2.28 -2.60
CA ARG A 226 15.72 0.93 -1.98
C ARG A 226 16.03 -0.22 -2.95
N SER A 227 16.72 0.03 -4.05
CA SER A 227 16.98 -0.98 -5.10
C SER A 227 18.13 -1.95 -4.80
N ARG A 228 18.78 -1.90 -3.63
CA ARG A 228 20.11 -2.52 -3.42
C ARG A 228 20.11 -3.93 -2.82
N SER A 229 19.00 -4.43 -2.28
CA SER A 229 18.80 -5.85 -1.97
C SER A 229 17.30 -6.15 -1.79
N ARG A 230 16.72 -7.04 -2.61
CA ARG A 230 15.33 -7.49 -2.45
C ARG A 230 15.15 -8.50 -1.31
N GLU A 231 16.24 -9.04 -0.78
CA GLU A 231 16.17 -10.04 0.26
C GLU A 231 15.90 -9.35 1.60
N ALA A 232 14.77 -9.67 2.21
CA ALA A 232 14.49 -9.29 3.58
C ALA A 232 15.47 -10.05 4.50
N VAL A 233 16.02 -9.37 5.49
CA VAL A 233 17.04 -9.92 6.39
C VAL A 233 16.59 -9.72 7.83
N GLY A 234 16.46 -10.84 8.55
CA GLY A 234 16.30 -10.85 10.00
C GLY A 234 17.63 -10.95 10.74
N ALA A 235 17.56 -11.03 12.07
CA ALA A 235 18.72 -11.35 12.88
C ALA A 235 19.29 -12.75 12.54
N PRO A 236 20.58 -13.03 12.80
CA PRO A 236 21.15 -14.35 12.53
C PRO A 236 20.36 -15.48 13.20
N GLY A 237 19.83 -16.40 12.37
CA GLY A 237 19.01 -17.53 12.83
C GLY A 237 17.53 -17.22 13.09
N GLU A 238 17.11 -15.96 12.98
CA GLU A 238 15.70 -15.58 13.06
C GLU A 238 14.92 -16.17 11.88
N GLN A 239 13.72 -16.68 12.17
CA GLN A 239 12.78 -17.14 11.16
C GLN A 239 11.67 -16.11 11.00
N PRO A 240 11.17 -15.87 9.78
CA PRO A 240 10.05 -14.99 9.60
C PRO A 240 8.78 -15.60 10.20
N VAL A 241 7.90 -14.75 10.71
CA VAL A 241 6.59 -15.12 11.26
C VAL A 241 5.50 -14.68 10.30
N THR A 242 4.37 -15.39 10.32
CA THR A 242 3.18 -15.02 9.56
C THR A 242 2.06 -14.65 10.51
N ILE A 243 1.48 -13.48 10.31
CA ILE A 243 0.29 -13.01 11.03
C ILE A 243 -0.88 -12.89 10.06
N THR A 244 -2.10 -12.86 10.59
CA THR A 244 -3.32 -12.51 9.85
C THR A 244 -3.95 -11.29 10.49
N ILE A 245 -4.11 -10.24 9.70
CA ILE A 245 -4.72 -8.99 10.10
C ILE A 245 -6.17 -9.03 9.59
N ASN A 246 -7.12 -9.00 10.51
CA ASN A 246 -8.54 -9.08 10.20
C ASN A 246 -9.19 -7.72 10.40
N CYS A 247 -9.90 -7.27 9.37
CA CYS A 247 -10.59 -5.99 9.39
C CYS A 247 -12.09 -6.24 9.58
N GLY A 248 -12.70 -5.60 10.57
CA GLY A 248 -14.10 -5.81 10.92
C GLY A 248 -15.05 -5.22 9.87
N HIS A 249 -16.22 -5.85 9.69
CA HIS A 249 -17.36 -5.32 8.95
C HIS A 249 -18.50 -4.88 9.87
#